data_AF-A0A9D1FSJ8-F1
#
_entry.id   AF-A0A9D1FSJ8-F1
#
_cell.length_a   1.000
_cell.length_b   1.000
_cell.length_c   1.000
_cell.angle_alpha   90.00
_cell.angle_beta   90.00
_cell.angle_gamma   90.00
#
_symmetry.space_group_name_H-M   'P 1'
#
loop_
_entity.id
_entity.type
_entity.pdbx_description
1 polymer ?
#
loop_
_entity_poly.entity_id
_entity_poly.type
_entity_poly.pdbx_seq_one_letter_code
_entity_poly.pdbx_strand_id
1 'polypeptide(L)' 'MRIQHNIMAINAYRNYTNNTSALSKNLEKLSSGYKINRAGDDAAGLA' A
#
# COMPACT_ATOMS: atom_id res chain seq x y z
N MET A 1 -3.43 -4.01 31.56
CA MET A 1 -2.48 -4.07 30.43
C MET A 1 -2.06 -5.54 30.25
N ARG A 2 -2.60 -6.26 29.24
CA ARG A 2 -2.22 -7.65 28.98
C ARG A 2 -0.88 -7.64 28.23
N ILE A 3 0.21 -8.03 28.90
CA ILE A 3 1.59 -8.06 28.34
C ILE A 3 1.71 -8.89 27.05
N GLN A 4 0.75 -9.79 26.81
CA GLN A 4 0.75 -10.74 25.70
C GLN A 4 0.52 -10.12 24.31
N HIS A 5 -0.13 -8.95 24.22
CA HIS A 5 -0.42 -8.32 22.93
C HIS A 5 -0.01 -6.85 22.96
N ASN A 6 1.04 -6.51 22.22
CA ASN A 6 1.47 -5.14 22.02
C ASN A 6 0.63 -4.50 20.90
N ILE A 7 -0.50 -3.90 21.29
CA ILE A 7 -1.44 -3.26 20.36
C ILE A 7 -0.77 -2.11 19.57
N MET A 8 0.19 -1.40 20.18
CA MET A 8 0.94 -0.33 19.52
C MET A 8 1.82 -0.88 18.40
N ALA A 9 2.53 -1.99 18.65
CA ALA A 9 3.33 -2.67 17.62
C ALA A 9 2.45 -3.21 16.47
N ILE A 10 1.29 -3.77 16.78
CA ILE A 10 0.33 -4.25 15.77
C ILE A 10 -0.20 -3.11 14.92
N ASN A 11 -0.53 -1.96 15.53
CA ASN A 11 -0.98 -0.78 14.79
C ASN A 11 0.14 -0.23 13.88
N ALA A 12 1.35 -0.09 14.41
CA ALA A 12 2.52 0.30 13.63
C ALA A 12 2.76 -0.65 12.45
N TYR A 13 2.66 -1.97 12.66
CA TYR A 13 2.82 -2.98 11.62
C TYR A 13 1.76 -2.88 10.52
N ARG A 14 0.49 -2.61 10.89
CA ARG A 14 -0.58 -2.38 9.90
C ARG A 14 -0.30 -1.14 9.06
N ASN A 15 0.08 -0.03 9.70
CA ASN A 15 0.42 1.21 8.98
C ASN A 15 1.66 1.02 8.08
N TYR A 16 2.67 0.30 8.56
CA TYR A 16 3.86 -0.05 7.80
C TYR A 16 3.53 -0.90 6.56
N THR A 17 2.67 -1.92 6.73
CA THR A 17 2.24 -2.79 5.62
C THR A 17 1.50 -2.01 4.55
N ASN A 18 0.59 -1.12 4.96
CA ASN A 18 -0.13 -0.22 4.05
C ASN A 18 0.83 0.72 3.31
N ASN A 19 1.77 1.32 4.02
CA ASN A 19 2.78 2.20 3.43
C ASN A 19 3.69 1.46 2.44
N THR A 20 4.11 0.23 2.77
CA THR A 20 4.92 -0.62 1.89
C THR A 20 4.18 -0.97 0.60
N SER A 21 2.89 -1.27 0.68
CA SER A 21 2.05 -1.53 -0.51
C SER A 21 1.93 -0.27 -1.39
N ALA A 22 1.71 0.90 -0.79
CA ALA A 22 1.67 2.17 -1.52
C ALA A 22 3.02 2.50 -2.17
N LEU A 23 4.13 2.31 -1.44
CA LEU A 23 5.48 2.51 -1.96
C LEU A 23 5.77 1.59 -3.15
N SER A 24 5.39 0.32 -3.06
CA SER A 24 5.59 -0.65 -4.15
C SER A 24 4.84 -0.21 -5.42
N LYS A 25 3.60 0.28 -5.30
CA LYS A 25 2.84 0.84 -6.43
C LYS A 25 3.47 2.11 -6.99
N ASN A 26 3.98 2.99 -6.14
CA ASN A 26 4.66 4.21 -6.58
C ASN A 26 5.95 3.89 -7.34
N LEU A 27 6.72 2.90 -6.87
CA LEU A 27 7.93 2.43 -7.54
C LEU A 27 7.59 1.79 -8.90
N GLU A 28 6.50 1.04 -8.98
CA GLU A 28 6.02 0.49 -10.26
C GLU A 28 5.69 1.61 -11.26
N LYS A 29 4.97 2.65 -10.83
CA LYS A 29 4.64 3.84 -11.64
C LYS A 29 5.87 4.62 -12.09
N LEU A 30 6.84 4.78 -11.19
CA LEU A 30 8.10 5.43 -11.50
C LEU A 30 8.92 4.61 -12.51
N SER A 31 9.00 3.29 -12.32
CA SER A 31 9.78 2.40 -13.18
C SER A 31 9.18 2.24 -14.57
N SER A 32 7.86 2.26 -14.71
CA SER A 32 7.21 2.10 -16.01
C SER A 32 7.12 3.41 -16.80
N GLY A 33 7.19 4.57 -16.13
CA GLY A 33 6.93 5.88 -16.73
C GLY A 33 5.46 6.11 -17.09
N TYR A 34 4.57 5.15 -16.84
CA TYR A 34 3.14 5.24 -17.08
C TYR A 34 2.38 5.46 -15.77
N LYS A 35 1.42 6.40 -15.79
CA LYS A 35 0.60 6.77 -14.63
C LYS A 35 -0.28 5.62 -14.12
N ILE A 36 -0.64 4.68 -15.00
CA ILE A 36 -1.53 3.54 -14.74
C ILE A 36 -0.82 2.27 -15.20
N ASN A 37 -0.50 1.36 -14.28
CA ASN A 37 0.21 0.12 -14.59
C ASN A 37 -0.62 -1.15 -14.37
N ARG A 38 -1.77 -1.05 -13.72
CA ARG A 38 -2.67 -2.18 -13.46
C ARG A 38 -4.09 -1.80 -13.88
N ALA A 39 -4.86 -2.74 -14.42
CA ALA A 39 -6.26 -2.55 -14.81
C ALA A 39 -7.16 -2.09 -13.64
N GLY A 40 -6.73 -2.29 -12.38
CA GLY A 40 -7.41 -1.78 -11.19
C GLY A 40 -7.02 -0.36 -10.76
N ASP A 41 -5.93 0.21 -11.29
CA ASP A 41 -5.52 1.59 -11.00
C ASP A 41 -6.35 2.61 -11.81
N ASP A 42 -7.03 2.17 -12.86
CA ASP A 42 -7.97 2.95 -13.67
C ASP A 42 -9.26 2.17 -13.99
N ALA A 43 -9.83 1.50 -12.99
CA ALA A 43 -11.13 0.83 -13.15
C ALA A 43 -12.31 1.83 -13.30
N ALA A 44 -12.07 3.13 -13.13
CA ALA A 44 -13.08 4.19 -13.22
C ALA A 44 -12.99 5.02 -14.51
N GLY A 45 -11.89 4.96 -15.26
CA GLY A 45 -11.69 5.72 -16.51
C GLY A 45 -11.98 4.95 -17.80
N LEU A 46 -12.36 3.67 -17.69
CA LEU A 46 -12.74 2.80 -18.83
C LEU A 46 -14.23 2.39 -18.76
N ALA A 47 -15.11 3.34 -18.41
CA ALA A 47 -16.56 3.23 -18.52
C ALA A 47 -17.12 4.42 -19.29
#